data_AF-A0A9D1Y8Q7-F1
#
_entry.id   AF-A0A9D1Y8Q7-F1
#
_cell.length_a   1.000
_cell.length_b   1.000
_cell.length_c   1.000
_cell.angle_alpha   90.00
_cell.angle_beta   90.00
_cell.angle_gamma   90.00
#
_symmetry.space_group_name_H-M   'P 1'
#
loop_
_entity.id
_entity.type
_entity.pdbx_description
1 polymer ?
#
loop_
_entity_poly.entity_id
_entity_poly.type
_entity_poly.pdbx_seq_one_letter_code
_entity_poly.pdbx_strand_id
1 'polypeptide(L)'
;MMKKRAFSFALAFIMCLSLFGTSALAASGSAPYSKTYLDGVSGLTYDSYFEVDPSILGFEGKVDQVTCEIYQYSGTWDSALSSIRTAFEGAGFSAKEESDENNDKSYSFIQDDDAYFTMGKTIVSALIDTDRAIAVFHFHNLPTDDQDSTPSATPTPSPSANPSSGKAGLSNFTKSNTYTAGQFTDVAAGAWYAASVQAAYEYGLMQGASANRFNINGNLTVAETITIAARLHATYQGEGYTFPAGTPWYQPYVDYAIENGICSAYPDYNAVISRASFAMILTNALPAEALQAKNTVEENGIPDVPSDANYHDAVYRLYRAGVLSGTDSAGTFAPFNSITRAEVAVILSNMVDPSLRKSFTLKAVVKPTALTLSSSSFTVNTGATQTLKATLTPANTTLPVTWSSSNPAVATVSNGTVTGVAAGTATITAKCGTLTATSTVTVQKTPPIEMDPDFFYYGMNSVNGVKLHFSGWNRSGKVINYYTLNFTYIDPVGNPAQDEIKGNTTVNLKCVGPVKDDGQLFVWQVVGYVPFCGGIRLNYIDLEYADGTKERVTYNLTTTRTERDAFRDSPF
;
A
#
# COMPACT_ATOMS: atom_id res chain seq x y z
N MET A 1 1.08 -35.26 -26.93
CA MET A 1 0.97 -35.88 -25.59
C MET A 1 -0.08 -35.23 -24.67
N MET A 2 -0.64 -34.05 -24.98
CA MET A 2 -1.65 -33.37 -24.15
C MET A 2 -3.00 -34.11 -24.01
N LYS A 3 -3.44 -34.90 -25.01
CA LYS A 3 -4.75 -35.59 -25.01
C LYS A 3 -4.97 -36.64 -23.91
N LYS A 4 -3.91 -37.22 -23.34
CA LYS A 4 -4.01 -38.21 -22.23
C LYS A 4 -3.89 -37.58 -20.85
N ARG A 5 -3.53 -36.29 -20.75
CA ARG A 5 -3.31 -35.60 -19.48
C ARG A 5 -4.54 -34.86 -18.97
N ALA A 6 -5.45 -34.46 -19.85
CA ALA A 6 -6.70 -33.76 -19.50
C ALA A 6 -7.59 -34.53 -18.49
N PHE A 7 -7.56 -35.87 -18.48
CA PHE A 7 -8.29 -36.68 -17.51
C PHE A 7 -7.60 -36.74 -16.12
N SER A 8 -6.28 -36.54 -16.07
CA SER A 8 -5.51 -36.41 -14.82
C SER A 8 -5.64 -35.03 -14.19
N PHE A 9 -5.96 -34.00 -14.98
CA PHE A 9 -6.21 -32.63 -14.51
C PHE A 9 -7.43 -32.51 -13.59
N ALA A 10 -8.53 -33.19 -13.93
CA ALA A 10 -9.76 -33.15 -13.13
C ALA A 10 -9.56 -33.81 -11.76
N LEU A 11 -8.76 -34.89 -11.68
CA LEU A 11 -8.51 -35.62 -10.43
C LEU A 11 -7.56 -34.88 -9.47
N ALA A 12 -6.61 -34.10 -10.01
CA ALA A 12 -5.72 -33.25 -9.22
C ALA A 12 -6.43 -32.02 -8.65
N PHE A 13 -7.36 -31.42 -9.41
CA PHE A 13 -8.18 -30.29 -8.95
C PHE A 13 -9.20 -30.71 -7.86
N ILE A 14 -9.71 -31.96 -7.92
CA ILE A 14 -10.56 -32.58 -6.88
C ILE A 14 -9.86 -32.66 -5.51
N MET A 15 -8.53 -32.82 -5.46
CA MET A 15 -7.78 -32.81 -4.20
C MET A 15 -7.58 -31.41 -3.61
N CYS A 16 -7.53 -30.36 -4.45
CA CYS A 16 -7.35 -28.98 -4.00
C CYS A 16 -8.59 -28.40 -3.29
N LEU A 17 -9.81 -28.61 -3.81
CA LEU A 17 -11.01 -28.06 -3.16
C LEU A 17 -11.39 -28.75 -1.85
N SER A 18 -10.94 -29.99 -1.61
CA SER A 18 -11.24 -30.72 -0.37
C SER A 18 -10.26 -30.41 0.78
N LEU A 19 -9.11 -29.80 0.49
CA LEU A 19 -8.08 -29.44 1.47
C LEU A 19 -8.16 -27.97 1.94
N PHE A 20 -8.77 -27.08 1.16
CA PHE A 20 -8.93 -25.67 1.51
C PHE A 20 -10.41 -25.34 1.74
N GLY A 21 -10.82 -25.37 3.01
CA GLY A 21 -12.02 -24.67 3.46
C GLY A 21 -11.98 -23.20 3.03
N THR A 22 -13.16 -22.62 2.86
CA THR A 22 -13.55 -21.32 2.24
C THR A 22 -12.79 -20.05 2.70
N SER A 23 -11.46 -20.04 2.64
CA SER A 23 -10.64 -18.88 2.92
C SER A 23 -9.29 -19.02 2.22
N ALA A 24 -9.26 -18.70 0.92
CA ALA A 24 -8.03 -18.56 0.15
C ALA A 24 -7.80 -17.07 -0.17
N LEU A 25 -6.58 -16.62 0.13
CA LEU A 25 -6.15 -15.22 0.10
C LEU A 25 -6.25 -14.62 -1.31
N ALA A 26 -6.88 -13.45 -1.41
CA ALA A 26 -6.67 -12.56 -2.54
C ALA A 26 -5.22 -12.03 -2.49
N ALA A 27 -4.40 -12.41 -3.47
CA ALA A 27 -3.09 -11.79 -3.67
C ALA A 27 -3.29 -10.32 -4.04
N SER A 28 -2.80 -9.41 -3.21
CA SER A 28 -2.83 -7.98 -3.48
C SER A 28 -1.76 -7.63 -4.52
N GLY A 29 -2.15 -7.25 -5.74
CA GLY A 29 -1.29 -6.36 -6.55
C GLY A 29 -1.32 -6.46 -8.07
N SER A 30 -1.75 -7.56 -8.68
CA SER A 30 -1.82 -7.70 -10.15
C SER A 30 -3.27 -7.88 -10.62
N ALA A 31 -3.66 -7.22 -11.71
CA ALA A 31 -4.97 -7.41 -12.32
C ALA A 31 -5.09 -8.83 -12.92
N PRO A 32 -6.29 -9.44 -12.98
CA PRO A 32 -6.49 -10.74 -13.61
C PRO A 32 -6.10 -10.67 -15.10
N TYR A 33 -5.40 -11.68 -15.60
CA TYR A 33 -4.78 -11.69 -16.91
C TYR A 33 -5.81 -11.81 -18.03
N SER A 34 -6.76 -12.75 -17.88
CA SER A 34 -7.81 -12.96 -18.88
C SER A 34 -8.85 -11.83 -18.88
N LYS A 35 -9.00 -11.12 -17.76
CA LYS A 35 -9.81 -9.89 -17.65
C LYS A 35 -9.37 -8.81 -18.64
N THR A 36 -8.10 -8.74 -19.02
CA THR A 36 -7.62 -7.81 -20.06
C THR A 36 -8.40 -7.95 -21.38
N TYR A 37 -8.87 -9.16 -21.70
CA TYR A 37 -9.56 -9.47 -22.94
C TYR A 37 -11.07 -9.65 -22.77
N LEU A 38 -11.49 -10.09 -21.57
CA LEU A 38 -12.89 -10.43 -21.29
C LEU A 38 -13.67 -9.31 -20.59
N ASP A 39 -13.02 -8.24 -20.14
CA ASP A 39 -13.71 -7.10 -19.53
C ASP A 39 -14.58 -6.37 -20.56
N GLY A 40 -15.85 -6.17 -20.21
CA GLY A 40 -16.85 -5.58 -21.11
C GLY A 40 -17.44 -6.53 -22.16
N VAL A 41 -17.07 -7.81 -22.19
CA VAL A 41 -17.71 -8.81 -23.06
C VAL A 41 -19.15 -9.04 -22.60
N SER A 42 -20.11 -8.76 -23.48
CA SER A 42 -21.54 -8.82 -23.17
C SER A 42 -21.96 -10.21 -22.67
N GLY A 43 -22.57 -10.23 -21.50
CA GLY A 43 -23.08 -11.46 -20.87
C GLY A 43 -22.08 -12.22 -20.01
N LEU A 44 -20.84 -11.74 -19.85
CA LEU A 44 -19.86 -12.25 -18.88
C LEU A 44 -19.64 -11.24 -17.76
N THR A 45 -19.42 -11.72 -16.54
CA THR A 45 -19.09 -10.89 -15.38
C THR A 45 -18.00 -11.58 -14.58
N TYR A 46 -16.87 -10.90 -14.41
CA TYR A 46 -15.77 -11.41 -13.60
C TYR A 46 -16.22 -11.62 -12.14
N ASP A 47 -15.83 -12.74 -11.55
CA ASP A 47 -16.21 -13.14 -10.21
C ASP A 47 -14.99 -13.24 -9.28
N SER A 48 -14.06 -14.14 -9.60
CA SER A 48 -12.93 -14.47 -8.72
C SER A 48 -11.69 -14.95 -9.49
N TYR A 49 -10.54 -14.94 -8.80
CA TYR A 49 -9.22 -15.32 -9.30
C TYR A 49 -8.50 -16.19 -8.27
N PHE A 50 -7.78 -17.20 -8.75
CA PHE A 50 -7.01 -18.13 -7.95
C PHE A 50 -5.66 -18.42 -8.61
N GLU A 51 -4.60 -18.50 -7.80
CA GLU A 51 -3.34 -19.09 -8.23
C GLU A 51 -3.37 -20.60 -7.97
N VAL A 52 -2.93 -21.37 -8.97
CA VAL A 52 -2.87 -22.81 -8.92
C VAL A 52 -1.41 -23.22 -8.96
N ASP A 53 -0.97 -23.95 -7.94
CA ASP A 53 0.38 -24.50 -7.90
C ASP A 53 0.58 -25.46 -9.10
N PRO A 54 1.53 -25.15 -10.01
CA PRO A 54 1.79 -25.97 -11.20
C PRO A 54 2.20 -27.42 -10.91
N SER A 55 2.79 -27.68 -9.73
CA SER A 55 3.21 -29.02 -9.32
C SER A 55 2.03 -29.97 -9.14
N ILE A 56 0.90 -29.45 -8.64
CA ILE A 56 -0.35 -30.20 -8.42
C ILE A 56 -0.93 -30.69 -9.76
N LEU A 57 -0.74 -29.91 -10.82
CA LEU A 57 -1.22 -30.23 -12.16
C LEU A 57 -0.24 -31.08 -12.98
N GLY A 58 0.91 -31.45 -12.40
CA GLY A 58 1.95 -32.21 -13.08
C GLY A 58 2.74 -31.41 -14.12
N PHE A 59 2.80 -30.08 -13.96
CA PHE A 59 3.61 -29.16 -14.78
C PHE A 59 4.80 -28.57 -14.02
N GLU A 60 5.23 -29.23 -12.95
CA GLU A 60 6.42 -28.83 -12.22
C GLU A 60 7.61 -28.63 -13.16
N GLY A 61 8.19 -27.43 -13.15
CA GLY A 61 9.30 -27.03 -14.02
C GLY A 61 8.96 -26.87 -15.50
N LYS A 62 7.67 -26.81 -15.87
CA LYS A 62 7.21 -26.66 -17.26
C LYS A 62 6.46 -25.37 -17.51
N VAL A 63 5.69 -24.87 -16.54
CA VAL A 63 4.96 -23.59 -16.66
C VAL A 63 5.29 -22.75 -15.44
N ASP A 64 5.50 -21.45 -15.64
CA ASP A 64 5.99 -20.55 -14.59
C ASP A 64 4.89 -20.26 -13.56
N GLN A 65 3.65 -20.14 -14.01
CA GLN A 65 2.50 -19.89 -13.18
C GLN A 65 1.23 -20.42 -13.84
N VAL A 66 0.32 -21.00 -13.05
CA VAL A 66 -1.04 -21.29 -13.50
C VAL A 66 -2.01 -20.47 -12.68
N THR A 67 -2.91 -19.76 -13.35
CA THR A 67 -3.98 -19.01 -12.71
C THR A 67 -5.32 -19.48 -13.22
N CYS A 68 -6.36 -19.33 -12.41
CA CYS A 68 -7.73 -19.66 -12.76
C CYS A 68 -8.63 -18.47 -12.45
N GLU A 69 -9.37 -18.00 -13.45
CA GLU A 69 -10.33 -16.92 -13.35
C GLU A 69 -11.74 -17.46 -13.57
N ILE A 70 -12.67 -17.04 -12.72
CA ILE A 70 -14.07 -17.45 -12.78
C ILE A 70 -14.92 -16.28 -13.30
N TYR A 71 -15.75 -16.57 -14.28
CA TYR A 71 -16.70 -15.64 -14.87
C TYR A 71 -18.12 -16.17 -14.76
N GLN A 72 -19.02 -15.38 -14.19
CA GLN A 72 -20.45 -15.65 -14.25
C GLN A 72 -20.97 -15.28 -15.64
N TYR A 73 -21.88 -16.08 -16.20
CA TYR A 73 -22.48 -15.82 -17.51
C TYR A 73 -24.00 -15.71 -17.49
N SER A 74 -24.53 -14.85 -18.35
CA SER A 74 -25.97 -14.74 -18.67
C SER A 74 -26.25 -15.33 -20.05
N GLY A 75 -27.36 -16.06 -20.20
CA GLY A 75 -27.67 -16.82 -21.41
C GLY A 75 -27.32 -18.31 -21.31
N THR A 76 -26.94 -18.93 -22.43
CA THR A 76 -26.54 -20.35 -22.53
C THR A 76 -25.03 -20.52 -22.48
N TRP A 77 -24.58 -21.70 -22.06
CA TRP A 77 -23.15 -22.07 -22.03
C TRP A 77 -22.45 -21.85 -23.37
N ASP A 78 -23.06 -22.32 -24.47
CA ASP A 78 -22.52 -22.18 -25.81
C ASP A 78 -22.41 -20.71 -26.25
N SER A 79 -23.38 -19.87 -25.87
CA SER A 79 -23.32 -18.44 -26.15
C SER A 79 -22.18 -17.77 -25.39
N ALA A 80 -21.94 -18.16 -24.14
CA ALA A 80 -20.87 -17.61 -23.33
C ALA A 80 -19.48 -18.03 -23.85
N LEU A 81 -19.30 -19.30 -24.21
CA LEU A 81 -18.06 -19.77 -24.86
C LEU A 81 -17.82 -19.10 -26.21
N SER A 82 -18.87 -18.88 -27.01
CA SER A 82 -18.74 -18.15 -28.28
C SER A 82 -18.27 -16.71 -28.06
N SER A 83 -18.79 -16.02 -27.04
CA SER A 83 -18.36 -14.65 -26.70
C SER A 83 -16.90 -14.60 -26.24
N ILE A 84 -16.47 -15.56 -25.41
CA ILE A 84 -15.07 -15.70 -24.99
C ILE A 84 -14.18 -15.90 -26.21
N ARG A 85 -14.56 -16.84 -27.09
CA ARG A 85 -13.80 -17.13 -28.30
C ARG A 85 -13.62 -15.90 -29.18
N THR A 86 -14.70 -15.18 -29.45
CA THR A 86 -14.64 -13.96 -30.29
C THR A 86 -13.74 -12.89 -29.67
N ALA A 87 -13.76 -12.72 -28.34
CA ALA A 87 -12.90 -11.77 -27.66
C ALA A 87 -11.41 -12.13 -27.80
N PHE A 88 -11.04 -13.40 -27.57
CA PHE A 88 -9.66 -13.86 -27.72
C PHE A 88 -9.17 -13.85 -29.18
N GLU A 89 -10.00 -14.29 -30.14
CA GLU A 89 -9.65 -14.19 -31.56
C GLU A 89 -9.48 -12.72 -32.01
N GLY A 90 -10.31 -11.80 -31.50
CA GLY A 90 -10.18 -10.36 -31.73
C GLY A 90 -8.90 -9.74 -31.13
N ALA A 91 -8.34 -10.38 -30.10
CA ALA A 91 -7.06 -10.02 -29.49
C ALA A 91 -5.84 -10.67 -30.19
N GLY A 92 -6.07 -11.50 -31.21
CA GLY A 92 -5.00 -12.13 -32.00
C GLY A 92 -4.66 -13.58 -31.60
N PHE A 93 -5.41 -14.20 -30.68
CA PHE A 93 -5.19 -15.58 -30.29
C PHE A 93 -5.74 -16.56 -31.33
N SER A 94 -5.03 -17.68 -31.52
CA SER A 94 -5.56 -18.82 -32.27
C SER A 94 -6.41 -19.69 -31.35
N ALA A 95 -7.70 -19.80 -31.65
CA ALA A 95 -8.63 -20.64 -30.89
C ALA A 95 -8.73 -22.06 -31.45
N LYS A 96 -8.79 -23.06 -30.57
CA LYS A 96 -9.06 -24.45 -30.92
C LYS A 96 -10.16 -25.00 -30.01
N GLU A 97 -11.21 -25.52 -30.62
CA GLU A 97 -12.35 -26.15 -29.93
C GLU A 97 -12.07 -27.63 -29.70
N GLU A 98 -12.38 -28.13 -28.51
CA GLU A 98 -12.43 -29.55 -28.19
C GLU A 98 -13.77 -29.89 -27.52
N SER A 99 -14.33 -31.06 -27.81
CA SER A 99 -15.55 -31.56 -27.16
C SER A 99 -15.30 -32.94 -26.58
N ASP A 100 -15.83 -33.18 -25.38
CA ASP A 100 -15.75 -34.49 -24.74
C ASP A 100 -16.85 -35.46 -25.23
N GLU A 101 -16.89 -36.67 -24.65
CA GLU A 101 -17.86 -37.72 -24.98
C GLU A 101 -19.32 -37.36 -24.64
N ASN A 102 -19.53 -36.34 -23.80
CA ASN A 102 -20.83 -35.80 -23.44
C ASN A 102 -21.20 -34.55 -24.26
N ASN A 103 -20.44 -34.26 -25.32
CA ASN A 103 -20.54 -33.06 -26.15
C ASN A 103 -20.34 -31.76 -25.36
N ASP A 104 -19.55 -31.83 -24.29
CA ASP A 104 -19.18 -30.68 -23.48
C ASP A 104 -18.00 -29.94 -24.10
N LYS A 105 -18.19 -28.65 -24.40
CA LYS A 105 -17.24 -27.86 -25.19
C LYS A 105 -16.22 -27.14 -24.32
N SER A 106 -14.99 -27.16 -24.80
CA SER A 106 -13.84 -26.44 -24.25
C SER A 106 -13.06 -25.74 -25.37
N TYR A 107 -12.34 -24.69 -25.03
CA TYR A 107 -11.49 -23.95 -25.95
C TYR A 107 -10.09 -23.76 -25.37
N SER A 108 -9.08 -23.95 -26.21
CA SER A 108 -7.73 -23.47 -25.96
C SER A 108 -7.41 -22.28 -26.86
N PHE A 109 -6.91 -21.19 -26.28
CA PHE A 109 -6.45 -19.99 -26.98
C PHE A 109 -4.94 -19.88 -26.79
N ILE A 110 -4.19 -19.80 -27.90
CA ILE A 110 -2.73 -19.78 -27.84
C ILE A 110 -2.22 -18.59 -28.64
N GLN A 111 -1.30 -17.84 -28.04
CA GLN A 111 -0.54 -16.77 -28.68
C GLN A 111 0.83 -16.71 -28.00
N ASP A 112 1.90 -16.85 -28.78
CA ASP A 112 3.29 -16.91 -28.29
C ASP A 112 3.47 -17.96 -27.17
N ASP A 113 3.99 -17.54 -26.00
CA ASP A 113 4.27 -18.40 -24.85
C ASP A 113 3.07 -18.44 -23.86
N ASP A 114 1.92 -17.81 -24.16
CA ASP A 114 0.74 -17.81 -23.30
C ASP A 114 -0.39 -18.69 -23.85
N ALA A 115 -0.98 -19.49 -22.96
CA ALA A 115 -2.18 -20.27 -23.29
C ALA A 115 -3.30 -20.07 -22.28
N TYR A 116 -4.51 -19.86 -22.81
CA TYR A 116 -5.74 -19.84 -22.05
C TYR A 116 -6.57 -21.08 -22.37
N PHE A 117 -7.22 -21.66 -21.37
CA PHE A 117 -8.06 -22.84 -21.52
C PHE A 117 -9.38 -22.70 -20.77
N THR A 118 -10.50 -22.95 -21.45
CA THR A 118 -11.81 -23.05 -20.78
C THR A 118 -12.15 -24.50 -20.48
N MET A 119 -12.67 -24.77 -19.29
CA MET A 119 -13.19 -26.10 -18.94
C MET A 119 -14.59 -26.32 -19.51
N GLY A 120 -14.99 -27.59 -19.66
CA GLY A 120 -16.37 -27.97 -20.01
C GLY A 120 -17.36 -27.76 -18.85
N LYS A 121 -18.62 -27.51 -19.21
CA LYS A 121 -19.78 -27.26 -18.34
C LYS A 121 -19.94 -28.29 -17.22
N THR A 122 -19.87 -29.57 -17.55
CA THR A 122 -20.12 -30.69 -16.63
C THR A 122 -19.09 -30.67 -15.50
N ILE A 123 -17.84 -30.37 -15.83
CA ILE A 123 -16.75 -30.27 -14.86
C ILE A 123 -16.92 -29.00 -14.02
N VAL A 124 -17.25 -27.85 -14.63
CA VAL A 124 -17.43 -26.59 -13.88
C VAL A 124 -18.65 -26.63 -12.96
N SER A 125 -19.79 -27.15 -13.40
CA SER A 125 -20.99 -27.35 -12.57
C SER A 125 -20.73 -28.29 -11.39
N ALA A 126 -19.88 -29.31 -11.55
CA ALA A 126 -19.52 -30.21 -10.46
C ALA A 126 -18.55 -29.58 -9.44
N LEU A 127 -17.82 -28.53 -9.83
CA LEU A 127 -16.75 -27.93 -9.01
C LEU A 127 -17.20 -26.70 -8.21
N ILE A 128 -18.07 -25.86 -8.77
CA ILE A 128 -18.39 -24.53 -8.19
C ILE A 128 -19.82 -24.49 -7.60
N ASP A 129 -20.59 -25.58 -7.68
CA ASP A 129 -22.00 -25.66 -7.23
C ASP A 129 -22.86 -24.51 -7.78
N THR A 130 -22.58 -24.13 -9.04
CA THR A 130 -23.37 -23.16 -9.79
C THR A 130 -23.43 -23.58 -11.25
N ASP A 131 -24.62 -23.46 -11.86
CA ASP A 131 -24.84 -23.76 -13.27
C ASP A 131 -24.44 -22.62 -14.22
N ARG A 132 -23.88 -21.52 -13.70
CA ARG A 132 -23.70 -20.26 -14.44
C ARG A 132 -22.29 -19.65 -14.37
N ALA A 133 -21.27 -20.46 -14.11
CA ALA A 133 -19.88 -20.02 -14.10
C ALA A 133 -19.05 -20.67 -15.23
N ILE A 134 -18.05 -19.97 -15.76
CA ILE A 134 -17.01 -20.51 -16.64
C ILE A 134 -15.66 -20.29 -15.94
N ALA A 135 -14.84 -21.33 -15.93
CA ALA A 135 -13.45 -21.26 -15.48
C ALA A 135 -12.52 -21.08 -16.69
N VAL A 136 -11.69 -20.04 -16.65
CA VAL A 136 -10.63 -19.75 -17.62
C VAL A 136 -9.29 -19.93 -16.92
N PHE A 137 -8.52 -20.91 -17.36
CA PHE A 137 -7.16 -21.12 -16.88
C PHE A 137 -6.19 -20.37 -17.76
N HIS A 138 -5.21 -19.72 -17.17
CA HIS A 138 -4.08 -19.13 -17.88
C HIS A 138 -2.81 -19.82 -17.43
N PHE A 139 -2.10 -20.38 -18.40
CA PHE A 139 -0.79 -20.98 -18.25
C PHE A 139 0.24 -19.97 -18.74
N HIS A 140 1.02 -19.43 -17.80
CA HIS A 140 2.08 -18.49 -18.10
C HIS A 140 3.30 -19.21 -18.65
N ASN A 141 3.83 -18.67 -19.75
CA ASN A 141 5.12 -19.05 -20.31
C ASN A 141 5.21 -20.57 -20.57
N LEU A 142 4.28 -21.08 -21.37
CA LEU A 142 4.30 -22.44 -21.87
C LEU A 142 5.67 -22.73 -22.50
N PRO A 143 6.29 -23.88 -22.20
CA PRO A 143 7.52 -24.25 -22.85
C PRO A 143 7.18 -24.57 -24.30
N THR A 144 7.81 -23.86 -25.24
CA THR A 144 7.69 -24.20 -26.66
C THR A 144 8.13 -25.65 -26.86
N ASP A 145 7.43 -26.38 -27.76
CA ASP A 145 7.56 -27.84 -27.97
C ASP A 145 8.94 -28.28 -28.52
N ASP A 146 9.97 -27.44 -28.40
CA ASP A 146 11.36 -27.65 -28.80
C ASP A 146 12.30 -28.07 -27.65
N GLN A 147 11.76 -28.48 -26.49
CA GLN A 147 12.53 -29.06 -25.37
C GLN A 147 12.90 -30.55 -25.56
N ASP A 148 13.04 -31.00 -26.82
CA ASP A 148 13.83 -32.20 -27.18
C ASP A 148 14.98 -31.85 -28.16
N SER A 149 15.29 -30.56 -28.33
CA SER A 149 16.56 -30.16 -28.92
C SER A 149 17.58 -29.93 -27.81
N THR A 150 18.50 -30.88 -27.69
CA THR A 150 19.81 -30.68 -27.06
C THR A 150 20.33 -29.27 -27.37
N PRO A 151 20.92 -28.52 -26.40
CA PRO A 151 21.65 -27.33 -26.77
C PRO A 151 22.71 -27.72 -27.78
N SER A 152 22.61 -27.18 -28.99
CA SER A 152 23.55 -27.46 -30.07
C SER A 152 24.95 -27.18 -29.58
N ALA A 153 25.77 -28.23 -29.52
CA ALA A 153 27.21 -28.08 -29.42
C ALA A 153 27.74 -27.37 -30.69
N THR A 154 28.90 -26.72 -30.50
CA THR A 154 29.94 -26.30 -31.49
C THR A 154 29.77 -25.02 -32.32
N PRO A 155 30.88 -24.33 -32.74
CA PRO A 155 32.30 -24.63 -32.51
C PRO A 155 33.13 -23.53 -31.79
N THR A 156 34.14 -24.01 -31.07
CA THR A 156 35.27 -23.26 -30.49
C THR A 156 36.30 -22.92 -31.58
N PRO A 157 36.94 -21.73 -31.58
CA PRO A 157 38.21 -21.53 -32.26
C PRO A 157 39.38 -22.11 -31.42
N SER A 158 40.37 -22.70 -32.08
CA SER A 158 41.66 -23.16 -31.53
C SER A 158 42.76 -22.89 -32.55
N PRO A 159 44.07 -22.73 -32.24
CA PRO A 159 44.76 -22.61 -30.94
C PRO A 159 45.64 -21.32 -30.82
N SER A 160 46.05 -20.93 -29.60
CA SER A 160 47.45 -20.57 -29.30
C SER A 160 47.73 -20.32 -27.79
N ALA A 161 48.76 -21.03 -27.29
CA ALA A 161 49.68 -20.79 -26.17
C ALA A 161 49.20 -20.37 -24.75
N ASN A 162 49.61 -21.18 -23.76
CA ASN A 162 49.76 -20.89 -22.32
C ASN A 162 51.15 -20.25 -22.04
N PRO A 163 51.45 -19.74 -20.83
CA PRO A 163 50.98 -18.53 -20.14
C PRO A 163 52.02 -17.39 -20.18
N SER A 164 51.60 -16.12 -20.06
CA SER A 164 52.48 -15.00 -19.66
C SER A 164 51.73 -13.69 -19.36
N SER A 165 51.68 -13.35 -18.07
CA SER A 165 51.74 -12.02 -17.42
C SER A 165 50.65 -10.97 -17.70
N GLY A 166 49.38 -11.35 -17.69
CA GLY A 166 48.28 -10.39 -17.52
C GLY A 166 48.10 -9.99 -16.05
N LYS A 167 48.06 -8.69 -15.72
CA LYS A 167 47.70 -8.25 -14.35
C LYS A 167 46.19 -8.33 -14.15
N ALA A 168 45.74 -8.89 -13.03
CA ALA A 168 44.34 -8.90 -12.65
C ALA A 168 43.76 -7.48 -12.54
N GLY A 169 42.53 -7.27 -13.04
CA GLY A 169 41.92 -5.95 -13.02
C GLY A 169 40.67 -5.80 -13.89
N LEU A 170 39.90 -4.73 -13.62
CA LEU A 170 38.70 -4.40 -14.40
C LEU A 170 39.01 -4.04 -15.87
N SER A 171 40.25 -3.66 -16.19
CA SER A 171 40.69 -3.39 -17.57
C SER A 171 40.62 -4.62 -18.47
N ASN A 172 40.51 -5.83 -17.91
CA ASN A 172 40.39 -7.07 -18.68
C ASN A 172 38.99 -7.25 -19.28
N PHE A 173 37.99 -6.49 -18.81
CA PHE A 173 36.65 -6.46 -19.42
C PHE A 173 36.66 -5.50 -20.61
N THR A 174 36.75 -6.05 -21.81
CA THR A 174 36.67 -5.28 -23.06
C THR A 174 35.40 -5.67 -23.82
N LYS A 175 34.85 -4.71 -24.56
CA LYS A 175 33.67 -4.96 -25.40
C LYS A 175 34.10 -5.75 -26.64
N SER A 176 33.72 -7.02 -26.69
CA SER A 176 34.06 -7.94 -27.79
C SER A 176 32.91 -8.18 -28.76
N ASN A 177 31.67 -7.98 -28.31
CA ASN A 177 30.48 -8.20 -29.14
C ASN A 177 29.93 -6.86 -29.66
N THR A 178 29.37 -6.89 -30.87
CA THR A 178 28.67 -5.74 -31.46
C THR A 178 27.17 -5.87 -31.23
N TYR A 179 26.57 -4.92 -30.51
CA TYR A 179 25.12 -4.86 -30.32
C TYR A 179 24.45 -3.99 -31.38
N THR A 180 23.41 -4.52 -32.05
CA THR A 180 22.59 -3.74 -32.98
C THR A 180 21.33 -3.24 -32.26
N ALA A 181 20.99 -1.96 -32.41
CA ALA A 181 19.77 -1.42 -31.82
C ALA A 181 18.54 -2.21 -32.32
N GLY A 182 17.69 -2.65 -31.38
CA GLY A 182 16.52 -3.49 -31.68
C GLY A 182 16.85 -4.97 -31.96
N GLN A 183 18.09 -5.42 -31.73
CA GLN A 183 18.47 -6.83 -31.90
C GLN A 183 17.61 -7.77 -31.04
N PHE A 184 17.32 -7.38 -29.80
CA PHE A 184 16.38 -8.11 -28.94
C PHE A 184 15.01 -7.45 -28.98
N THR A 185 14.01 -8.19 -29.47
CA THR A 185 12.65 -7.67 -29.67
C THR A 185 11.90 -7.40 -28.38
N ASP A 186 12.27 -8.09 -27.30
CA ASP A 186 11.73 -7.93 -25.94
C ASP A 186 12.48 -6.89 -25.10
N VAL A 187 13.42 -6.14 -25.69
CA VAL A 187 14.14 -5.06 -25.03
C VAL A 187 13.68 -3.72 -25.60
N ALA A 188 12.67 -3.13 -24.97
CA ALA A 188 12.11 -1.85 -25.38
C ALA A 188 13.15 -0.71 -25.28
N ALA A 189 13.23 0.11 -26.32
CA ALA A 189 14.10 1.28 -26.33
C ALA A 189 13.74 2.25 -25.18
N GLY A 190 14.73 2.68 -24.41
CA GLY A 190 14.53 3.58 -23.27
C GLY A 190 14.07 2.90 -21.98
N ALA A 191 13.84 1.58 -21.97
CA ALA A 191 13.59 0.85 -20.73
C ALA A 191 14.79 0.97 -19.78
N TRP A 192 14.54 0.96 -18.47
CA TRP A 192 15.56 1.19 -17.44
C TRP A 192 16.73 0.19 -17.51
N TYR A 193 16.51 -1.00 -18.06
CA TYR A 193 17.51 -2.07 -18.26
C TYR A 193 18.17 -2.06 -19.65
N ALA A 194 17.65 -1.31 -20.64
CA ALA A 194 18.04 -1.48 -22.04
C ALA A 194 19.53 -1.22 -22.28
N ALA A 195 20.08 -0.14 -21.71
CA ALA A 195 21.50 0.19 -21.82
C ALA A 195 22.40 -0.86 -21.15
N SER A 196 21.93 -1.45 -20.05
CA SER A 196 22.67 -2.49 -19.33
C SER A 196 22.61 -3.84 -20.04
N VAL A 197 21.49 -4.17 -20.69
CA VAL A 197 21.40 -5.35 -21.57
C VAL A 197 22.40 -5.23 -22.72
N GLN A 198 22.45 -4.07 -23.38
CA GLN A 198 23.46 -3.78 -24.39
C GLN A 198 24.89 -3.94 -23.82
N ALA A 199 25.19 -3.30 -22.70
CA ALA A 199 26.53 -3.38 -22.10
C ALA A 199 26.91 -4.81 -21.71
N ALA A 200 26.02 -5.56 -21.06
CA ALA A 200 26.26 -6.94 -20.67
C ALA A 200 26.49 -7.85 -21.88
N TYR A 201 25.80 -7.60 -23.00
CA TYR A 201 26.04 -8.30 -24.26
C TYR A 201 27.39 -7.92 -24.87
N GLU A 202 27.69 -6.63 -24.99
CA GLU A 202 28.96 -6.12 -25.56
C GLU A 202 30.18 -6.62 -24.80
N TYR A 203 30.13 -6.66 -23.47
CA TYR A 203 31.19 -7.21 -22.61
C TYR A 203 31.23 -8.76 -22.60
N GLY A 204 30.30 -9.44 -23.27
CA GLY A 204 30.22 -10.90 -23.31
C GLY A 204 29.80 -11.54 -21.98
N LEU A 205 29.20 -10.76 -21.08
CA LEU A 205 28.76 -11.22 -19.75
C LEU A 205 27.43 -11.98 -19.82
N MET A 206 26.58 -11.63 -20.78
CA MET A 206 25.30 -12.29 -21.04
C MET A 206 25.05 -12.44 -22.53
N GLN A 207 24.33 -13.50 -22.89
CA GLN A 207 23.83 -13.72 -24.25
C GLN A 207 22.29 -13.69 -24.25
N GLY A 208 21.69 -13.47 -25.42
CA GLY A 208 20.25 -13.64 -25.60
C GLY A 208 19.80 -15.08 -25.35
N ALA A 209 18.55 -15.27 -24.95
CA ALA A 209 17.93 -16.59 -24.88
C ALA A 209 17.76 -17.20 -26.29
N SER A 210 17.64 -16.34 -27.30
CA SER A 210 17.72 -16.68 -28.71
C SER A 210 18.51 -15.60 -29.46
N ALA A 211 18.63 -15.73 -30.79
CA ALA A 211 19.26 -14.72 -31.63
C ALA A 211 18.58 -13.33 -31.55
N ASN A 212 17.28 -13.28 -31.27
CA ASN A 212 16.45 -12.07 -31.29
C ASN A 212 15.64 -11.83 -30.01
N ARG A 213 15.81 -12.64 -28.96
CA ARG A 213 15.18 -12.41 -27.64
C ARG A 213 16.19 -12.48 -26.52
N PHE A 214 16.11 -11.54 -25.58
CA PHE A 214 16.93 -11.54 -24.38
C PHE A 214 16.33 -12.37 -23.23
N ASN A 215 15.00 -12.54 -23.23
CA ASN A 215 14.19 -13.06 -22.12
C ASN A 215 14.31 -12.19 -20.86
N ILE A 216 13.90 -10.93 -20.93
CA ILE A 216 14.10 -9.93 -19.85
C ILE A 216 13.53 -10.35 -18.48
N ASN A 217 12.42 -11.07 -18.46
CA ASN A 217 11.70 -11.46 -17.23
C ASN A 217 12.11 -12.85 -16.73
N GLY A 218 12.82 -13.63 -17.55
CA GLY A 218 13.26 -14.97 -17.16
C GLY A 218 14.14 -14.93 -15.92
N ASN A 219 13.95 -15.91 -15.04
CA ASN A 219 14.76 -16.06 -13.85
C ASN A 219 16.03 -16.87 -14.11
N LEU A 220 17.06 -16.65 -13.29
CA LEU A 220 18.28 -17.44 -13.34
C LEU A 220 18.21 -18.62 -12.39
N THR A 221 18.82 -19.71 -12.82
CA THR A 221 19.17 -20.86 -11.98
C THR A 221 20.48 -20.63 -11.21
N VAL A 222 20.72 -21.49 -10.23
CA VAL A 222 22.01 -21.55 -9.51
C VAL A 222 23.17 -21.83 -10.48
N ALA A 223 23.02 -22.78 -11.41
CA ALA A 223 24.02 -23.15 -12.42
C ALA A 223 24.41 -21.98 -13.32
N GLU A 224 23.43 -21.24 -13.82
CA GLU A 224 23.66 -20.06 -14.67
C GLU A 224 24.38 -18.95 -13.90
N THR A 225 24.01 -18.74 -12.62
CA THR A 225 24.67 -17.74 -11.77
C THR A 225 26.13 -18.10 -11.51
N ILE A 226 26.42 -19.36 -11.19
CA ILE A 226 27.80 -19.84 -10.98
C ILE A 226 28.61 -19.71 -12.27
N THR A 227 28.00 -20.00 -13.42
CA THR A 227 28.64 -19.83 -14.73
C THR A 227 29.04 -18.37 -14.98
N ILE A 228 28.14 -17.43 -14.69
CA ILE A 228 28.40 -15.99 -14.78
C ILE A 228 29.55 -15.59 -13.83
N ALA A 229 29.50 -16.03 -12.58
CA ALA A 229 30.49 -15.69 -11.56
C ALA A 229 31.89 -16.25 -11.88
N ALA A 230 31.96 -17.49 -12.36
CA ALA A 230 33.19 -18.12 -12.80
C ALA A 230 33.82 -17.34 -13.98
N ARG A 231 33.02 -16.96 -14.97
CA ARG A 231 33.48 -16.12 -16.10
C ARG A 231 33.94 -14.75 -15.64
N LEU A 232 33.18 -14.10 -14.75
CA LEU A 232 33.52 -12.80 -14.19
C LEU A 232 34.88 -12.84 -13.48
N HIS A 233 35.09 -13.83 -12.60
CA HIS A 233 36.35 -14.01 -11.89
C HIS A 233 37.49 -14.33 -12.87
N ALA A 234 37.29 -15.27 -13.78
CA ALA A 234 38.30 -15.66 -14.76
C ALA A 234 38.74 -14.50 -15.66
N THR A 235 37.80 -13.69 -16.16
CA THR A 235 38.12 -12.50 -16.94
C THR A 235 38.86 -11.47 -16.11
N TYR A 236 38.46 -11.26 -14.85
CA TYR A 236 39.15 -10.33 -13.95
C TYR A 236 40.61 -10.73 -13.72
N GLN A 237 40.89 -12.02 -13.47
CA GLN A 237 42.25 -12.52 -13.23
C GLN A 237 43.18 -12.34 -14.44
N GLY A 238 42.62 -12.27 -15.65
CA GLY A 238 43.37 -12.12 -16.91
C GLY A 238 43.79 -13.46 -17.52
N GLU A 239 44.33 -13.40 -18.74
CA GLU A 239 44.90 -14.54 -19.51
C GLU A 239 43.93 -15.55 -20.14
N GLY A 240 42.66 -15.18 -20.37
CA GLY A 240 41.79 -15.93 -21.30
C GLY A 240 41.54 -17.38 -20.87
N TYR A 241 41.10 -17.57 -19.63
CA TYR A 241 40.70 -18.89 -19.13
C TYR A 241 39.59 -19.48 -20.01
N THR A 242 39.84 -20.69 -20.52
CA THR A 242 38.87 -21.42 -21.33
C THR A 242 38.26 -22.54 -20.50
N PHE A 243 36.95 -22.46 -20.28
CA PHE A 243 36.22 -23.52 -19.58
C PHE A 243 36.09 -24.73 -20.51
N PRO A 244 36.47 -25.95 -20.06
CA PRO A 244 36.25 -27.15 -20.85
C PRO A 244 34.75 -27.44 -20.98
N ALA A 245 34.38 -28.27 -21.97
CA ALA A 245 33.03 -28.82 -22.01
C ALA A 245 32.85 -29.83 -20.87
N GLY A 246 31.66 -29.91 -20.30
CA GLY A 246 31.34 -30.83 -19.22
C GLY A 246 29.94 -31.42 -19.35
N THR A 247 29.68 -32.48 -18.59
CA THR A 247 28.34 -33.06 -18.43
C THR A 247 28.10 -33.32 -16.94
N PRO A 248 27.15 -32.62 -16.30
CA PRO A 248 26.30 -31.54 -16.83
C PRO A 248 27.08 -30.33 -17.37
N TRP A 249 26.46 -29.54 -18.25
CA TRP A 249 27.13 -28.43 -18.96
C TRP A 249 27.77 -27.38 -18.02
N TYR A 250 27.20 -27.21 -16.82
CA TYR A 250 27.68 -26.25 -15.83
C TYR A 250 28.82 -26.77 -14.95
N GLN A 251 29.12 -28.08 -14.97
CA GLN A 251 30.06 -28.70 -14.03
C GLN A 251 31.45 -28.04 -14.01
N PRO A 252 32.07 -27.71 -15.16
CA PRO A 252 33.38 -27.06 -15.16
C PRO A 252 33.39 -25.69 -14.50
N TYR A 253 32.26 -24.98 -14.52
CA TYR A 253 32.11 -23.69 -13.86
C TYR A 253 31.92 -23.83 -12.36
N VAL A 254 31.19 -24.87 -11.93
CA VAL A 254 31.03 -25.23 -10.51
C VAL A 254 32.38 -25.60 -9.90
N ASP A 255 33.14 -26.46 -10.56
CA ASP A 255 34.46 -26.90 -10.08
C ASP A 255 35.39 -25.69 -9.93
N TYR A 256 35.44 -24.83 -10.95
CA TYR A 256 36.21 -23.59 -10.92
C TYR A 256 35.78 -22.66 -9.78
N ALA A 257 34.47 -22.47 -9.61
CA ALA A 257 33.93 -21.57 -8.59
C ALA A 257 34.24 -22.06 -7.16
N ILE A 258 34.21 -23.38 -6.92
CA ILE A 258 34.58 -23.98 -5.64
C ILE A 258 36.09 -23.85 -5.42
N GLU A 259 36.91 -24.18 -6.42
CA GLU A 259 38.38 -24.10 -6.33
C GLU A 259 38.87 -22.68 -6.02
N ASN A 260 38.22 -21.67 -6.59
CA ASN A 260 38.57 -20.25 -6.38
C ASN A 260 37.82 -19.61 -5.20
N GLY A 261 37.06 -20.37 -4.41
CA GLY A 261 36.36 -19.87 -3.23
C GLY A 261 35.22 -18.90 -3.53
N ILE A 262 34.69 -18.91 -4.76
CA ILE A 262 33.55 -18.07 -5.18
C ILE A 262 32.27 -18.54 -4.47
N CYS A 263 32.05 -19.86 -4.41
CA CYS A 263 30.89 -20.43 -3.73
C CYS A 263 31.18 -21.82 -3.13
N SER A 264 30.26 -22.29 -2.29
CA SER A 264 30.20 -23.68 -1.85
C SER A 264 29.31 -24.52 -2.78
N ALA A 265 29.33 -25.84 -2.63
CA ALA A 265 28.45 -26.72 -3.38
C ALA A 265 26.97 -26.46 -3.04
N TYR A 266 26.09 -26.57 -4.03
CA TYR A 266 24.65 -26.40 -3.88
C TYR A 266 23.93 -27.75 -4.02
N PRO A 267 22.80 -27.94 -3.30
CA PRO A 267 22.04 -29.20 -3.37
C PRO A 267 21.30 -29.37 -4.70
N ASP A 268 20.89 -28.27 -5.34
CA ASP A 268 20.24 -28.25 -6.64
C ASP A 268 20.77 -27.07 -7.47
N TYR A 269 21.44 -27.39 -8.58
CA TYR A 269 21.99 -26.41 -9.50
C TYR A 269 20.95 -25.88 -10.51
N ASN A 270 19.83 -26.57 -10.69
CA ASN A 270 18.76 -26.15 -11.61
C ASN A 270 17.69 -25.29 -10.91
N ALA A 271 17.72 -25.21 -9.58
CA ALA A 271 16.80 -24.37 -8.81
C ALA A 271 16.95 -22.88 -9.19
N VAL A 272 15.82 -22.16 -9.22
CA VAL A 272 15.81 -20.69 -9.37
C VAL A 272 16.53 -20.05 -8.19
N ILE A 273 17.45 -19.14 -8.47
CA ILE A 273 18.27 -18.51 -7.44
C ILE A 273 17.56 -17.34 -6.77
N SER A 274 17.73 -17.21 -5.45
CA SER A 274 17.33 -16.01 -4.71
C SER A 274 18.31 -14.86 -4.92
N ARG A 275 17.84 -13.62 -4.78
CA ARG A 275 18.69 -12.42 -4.83
C ARG A 275 19.82 -12.44 -3.80
N ALA A 276 19.57 -12.96 -2.59
CA ALA A 276 20.59 -13.11 -1.56
C ALA A 276 21.71 -14.06 -2.00
N SER A 277 21.38 -15.26 -2.48
CA SER A 277 22.37 -16.22 -2.96
C SER A 277 23.13 -15.69 -4.19
N PHE A 278 22.42 -15.01 -5.11
CA PHE A 278 23.03 -14.34 -6.26
C PHE A 278 24.06 -13.29 -5.82
N ALA A 279 23.70 -12.41 -4.89
CA ALA A 279 24.60 -11.37 -4.37
C ALA A 279 25.85 -11.95 -3.68
N MET A 280 25.70 -13.02 -2.89
CA MET A 280 26.83 -13.70 -2.25
C MET A 280 27.82 -14.25 -3.29
N ILE A 281 27.32 -15.00 -4.29
CA ILE A 281 28.16 -15.61 -5.33
C ILE A 281 28.90 -14.52 -6.12
N LEU A 282 28.19 -13.48 -6.58
CA LEU A 282 28.81 -12.41 -7.39
C LEU A 282 29.81 -11.58 -6.59
N THR A 283 29.55 -11.31 -5.31
CA THR A 283 30.47 -10.54 -4.46
C THR A 283 31.81 -11.25 -4.32
N ASN A 284 31.81 -12.59 -4.25
CA ASN A 284 33.02 -13.38 -4.13
C ASN A 284 33.74 -13.57 -5.47
N ALA A 285 33.09 -13.29 -6.60
CA ALA A 285 33.69 -13.40 -7.92
C ALA A 285 34.67 -12.26 -8.25
N LEU A 286 34.63 -11.14 -7.52
CA LEU A 286 35.58 -10.04 -7.67
C LEU A 286 36.19 -9.69 -6.31
N PRO A 287 37.47 -9.28 -6.27
CA PRO A 287 38.10 -8.90 -5.01
C PRO A 287 37.60 -7.52 -4.53
N ALA A 288 37.85 -7.19 -3.26
CA ALA A 288 37.34 -5.96 -2.63
C ALA A 288 37.83 -4.69 -3.34
N GLU A 289 39.03 -4.73 -3.93
CA GLU A 289 39.64 -3.65 -4.69
C GLU A 289 38.90 -3.35 -6.00
N ALA A 290 38.19 -4.33 -6.57
CA ALA A 290 37.30 -4.10 -7.71
C ALA A 290 35.97 -3.45 -7.29
N LEU A 291 35.56 -3.66 -6.03
CA LEU A 291 34.29 -3.21 -5.45
C LEU A 291 34.48 -2.06 -4.46
N GLN A 292 35.34 -1.09 -4.81
CA GLN A 292 35.57 0.10 -3.98
C GLN A 292 34.27 0.85 -3.69
N ALA A 293 34.14 1.30 -2.44
CA ALA A 293 32.97 2.03 -1.99
C ALA A 293 32.84 3.39 -2.71
N LYS A 294 31.66 3.61 -3.26
CA LYS A 294 31.19 4.87 -3.85
C LYS A 294 30.13 5.55 -2.98
N ASN A 295 29.39 4.77 -2.19
CA ASN A 295 28.24 5.21 -1.42
C ASN A 295 28.45 5.03 0.09
N THR A 296 27.80 5.88 0.87
CA THR A 296 27.66 5.72 2.32
C THR A 296 26.37 4.95 2.61
N VAL A 297 26.52 3.75 3.16
CA VAL A 297 25.41 2.89 3.59
C VAL A 297 25.67 2.52 5.04
N GLU A 298 24.94 3.18 5.94
CA GLU A 298 25.01 2.97 7.38
C GLU A 298 24.44 1.60 7.77
N GLU A 299 24.90 1.07 8.90
CA GLU A 299 24.37 -0.16 9.49
C GLU A 299 22.86 -0.04 9.74
N ASN A 300 22.07 -1.07 9.42
CA ASN A 300 20.60 -1.03 9.37
C ASN A 300 20.00 0.01 8.39
N GLY A 301 20.79 0.53 7.44
CA GLY A 301 20.32 1.42 6.39
C GLY A 301 19.60 0.71 5.25
N ILE A 302 19.73 -0.62 5.13
CA ILE A 302 18.97 -1.45 4.20
C ILE A 302 17.81 -2.09 4.99
N PRO A 303 16.53 -1.78 4.69
CA PRO A 303 15.40 -2.12 5.57
C PRO A 303 15.22 -3.60 5.92
N ASP A 304 15.59 -4.49 5.01
CA ASP A 304 15.30 -5.92 5.02
C ASP A 304 16.57 -6.79 4.98
N VAL A 305 17.72 -6.21 5.36
CA VAL A 305 18.99 -6.93 5.53
C VAL A 305 19.41 -6.84 7.00
N PRO A 306 19.08 -7.85 7.82
CA PRO A 306 19.53 -7.95 9.20
C PRO A 306 21.06 -8.05 9.31
N SER A 307 21.63 -7.51 10.38
CA SER A 307 23.08 -7.55 10.64
C SER A 307 23.63 -8.97 10.90
N ASP A 308 22.76 -9.91 11.25
CA ASP A 308 23.06 -11.33 11.47
C ASP A 308 22.76 -12.21 10.24
N ALA A 309 22.27 -11.64 9.14
CA ALA A 309 22.03 -12.39 7.91
C ALA A 309 23.34 -12.88 7.31
N ASN A 310 23.39 -14.14 6.88
CA ASN A 310 24.58 -14.73 6.23
C ASN A 310 24.98 -14.05 4.91
N TYR A 311 24.06 -13.29 4.29
CA TYR A 311 24.29 -12.49 3.08
C TYR A 311 24.59 -11.00 3.37
N HIS A 312 24.60 -10.58 4.64
CA HIS A 312 24.74 -9.17 5.05
C HIS A 312 25.94 -8.48 4.38
N ASP A 313 27.14 -9.02 4.57
CA ASP A 313 28.39 -8.38 4.12
C ASP A 313 28.46 -8.29 2.59
N ALA A 314 27.96 -9.30 1.89
CA ALA A 314 27.90 -9.32 0.44
C ALA A 314 27.01 -8.20 -0.09
N VAL A 315 25.78 -8.10 0.45
CA VAL A 315 24.82 -7.07 0.05
C VAL A 315 25.36 -5.67 0.36
N TYR A 316 25.88 -5.45 1.57
CA TYR A 316 26.45 -4.17 1.95
C TYR A 316 27.65 -3.77 1.08
N ARG A 317 28.50 -4.71 0.68
CA ARG A 317 29.61 -4.44 -0.26
C ARG A 317 29.09 -3.99 -1.62
N LEU A 318 28.10 -4.69 -2.19
CA LEU A 318 27.53 -4.33 -3.49
C LEU A 318 26.78 -2.99 -3.46
N TYR A 319 26.06 -2.68 -2.38
CA TYR A 319 25.39 -1.40 -2.17
C TYR A 319 26.40 -0.25 -2.02
N ARG A 320 27.43 -0.44 -1.18
CA ARG A 320 28.50 0.55 -1.00
C ARG A 320 29.28 0.78 -2.29
N ALA A 321 29.50 -0.25 -3.10
CA ALA A 321 30.10 -0.09 -4.42
C ALA A 321 29.17 0.66 -5.41
N GLY A 322 27.86 0.67 -5.18
CA GLY A 322 26.87 1.23 -6.11
C GLY A 322 26.49 0.27 -7.24
N VAL A 323 26.79 -1.02 -7.07
CA VAL A 323 26.35 -2.09 -7.98
C VAL A 323 24.85 -2.36 -7.79
N LEU A 324 24.40 -2.37 -6.54
CA LEU A 324 23.00 -2.46 -6.13
C LEU A 324 22.52 -1.15 -5.51
N SER A 325 21.23 -0.85 -5.63
CA SER A 325 20.58 0.32 -5.02
C SER A 325 19.21 0.04 -4.39
N GLY A 326 18.77 -1.22 -4.39
CA GLY A 326 17.45 -1.64 -3.94
C GLY A 326 16.36 -1.59 -5.01
N THR A 327 15.20 -2.15 -4.67
CA THR A 327 14.01 -2.29 -5.53
C THR A 327 13.04 -1.12 -5.41
N ASP A 328 13.26 -0.23 -4.44
CA ASP A 328 12.43 0.94 -4.17
C ASP A 328 13.27 2.14 -3.70
N SER A 329 12.60 3.26 -3.41
CA SER A 329 13.25 4.46 -2.89
C SER A 329 13.78 4.35 -1.47
N ALA A 330 13.37 3.33 -0.71
CA ALA A 330 13.87 3.05 0.64
C ALA A 330 15.16 2.20 0.61
N GLY A 331 15.53 1.65 -0.55
CA GLY A 331 16.72 0.83 -0.73
C GLY A 331 16.50 -0.65 -0.40
N THR A 332 15.25 -1.12 -0.32
CA THR A 332 14.89 -2.52 -0.02
C THR A 332 15.62 -3.51 -0.93
N PHE A 333 16.22 -4.55 -0.38
CA PHE A 333 17.03 -5.52 -1.13
C PHE A 333 16.19 -6.65 -1.74
N ALA A 334 15.14 -7.09 -1.05
CA ALA A 334 14.28 -8.23 -1.32
C ALA A 334 15.05 -9.57 -1.41
N PRO A 335 15.67 -10.07 -0.32
CA PRO A 335 16.63 -11.18 -0.36
C PRO A 335 16.10 -12.50 -0.92
N PHE A 336 14.83 -12.81 -0.68
CA PHE A 336 14.23 -14.11 -1.04
C PHE A 336 13.49 -14.11 -2.38
N ASN A 337 13.35 -12.96 -3.02
CA ASN A 337 12.79 -12.89 -4.35
C ASN A 337 13.76 -13.54 -5.35
N SER A 338 13.22 -14.08 -6.44
CA SER A 338 14.02 -14.46 -7.59
C SER A 338 14.58 -13.22 -8.28
N ILE A 339 15.59 -13.42 -9.14
CA ILE A 339 16.20 -12.33 -9.91
C ILE A 339 15.96 -12.54 -11.40
N THR A 340 15.59 -11.46 -12.10
CA THR A 340 15.32 -11.48 -13.54
C THR A 340 16.60 -11.26 -14.34
N ARG A 341 16.64 -11.75 -15.58
CA ARG A 341 17.76 -11.52 -16.51
C ARG A 341 18.03 -10.04 -16.76
N ALA A 342 16.99 -9.20 -16.81
CA ALA A 342 17.15 -7.74 -16.94
C ALA A 342 17.87 -7.12 -15.73
N GLU A 343 17.52 -7.52 -14.51
CA GLU A 343 18.21 -7.08 -13.29
C GLU A 343 19.67 -7.57 -13.27
N VAL A 344 19.91 -8.81 -13.67
CA VAL A 344 21.26 -9.37 -13.77
C VAL A 344 22.13 -8.58 -14.76
N ALA A 345 21.59 -8.19 -15.91
CA ALA A 345 22.32 -7.37 -16.88
C ALA A 345 22.77 -6.03 -16.26
N VAL A 346 21.88 -5.40 -15.49
CA VAL A 346 22.19 -4.16 -14.75
C VAL A 346 23.30 -4.39 -13.74
N ILE A 347 23.19 -5.43 -12.92
CA ILE A 347 24.20 -5.76 -11.90
C ILE A 347 25.55 -6.05 -12.55
N LEU A 348 25.60 -6.89 -13.58
CA LEU A 348 26.85 -7.27 -14.24
C LEU A 348 27.53 -6.09 -14.93
N SER A 349 26.75 -5.23 -15.60
CA SER A 349 27.30 -4.01 -16.19
C SER A 349 27.93 -3.09 -15.13
N ASN A 350 27.29 -2.93 -13.96
CA ASN A 350 27.84 -2.16 -12.84
C ASN A 350 29.04 -2.84 -12.14
N MET A 351 29.10 -4.17 -12.15
CA MET A 351 30.23 -4.93 -11.58
C MET A 351 31.52 -4.60 -12.35
N VAL A 352 31.46 -4.64 -13.68
CA VAL A 352 32.65 -4.50 -14.54
C VAL A 352 32.99 -3.07 -14.92
N ASP A 353 32.01 -2.16 -14.94
CA ASP A 353 32.18 -0.76 -15.34
C ASP A 353 31.82 0.19 -14.18
N PRO A 354 32.83 0.71 -13.45
CA PRO A 354 32.59 1.63 -12.33
C PRO A 354 31.85 2.93 -12.71
N SER A 355 31.86 3.32 -13.99
CA SER A 355 31.16 4.52 -14.45
C SER A 355 29.63 4.35 -14.42
N LEU A 356 29.14 3.12 -14.50
CA LEU A 356 27.71 2.78 -14.49
C LEU A 356 27.13 2.67 -13.06
N ARG A 357 27.99 2.50 -12.04
CA ARG A 357 27.60 2.35 -10.63
C ARG A 357 26.81 3.56 -10.13
N LYS A 358 25.76 3.31 -9.36
CA LYS A 358 24.85 4.33 -8.83
C LYS A 358 25.45 5.08 -7.64
N SER A 359 25.10 6.37 -7.52
CA SER A 359 25.44 7.22 -6.38
C SER A 359 24.21 7.46 -5.49
N PHE A 360 24.31 7.16 -4.20
CA PHE A 360 23.23 7.38 -3.22
C PHE A 360 23.77 7.36 -1.78
N THR A 361 22.89 7.60 -0.80
CA THR A 361 23.20 7.47 0.63
C THR A 361 22.02 6.83 1.34
N LEU A 362 22.29 5.80 2.14
CA LEU A 362 21.29 5.17 3.02
C LEU A 362 21.72 5.35 4.47
N LYS A 363 20.81 5.92 5.26
CA LYS A 363 21.00 6.17 6.70
C LYS A 363 20.36 5.05 7.51
N ALA A 364 20.88 4.81 8.71
CA ALA A 364 20.35 3.81 9.62
C ALA A 364 18.86 4.06 9.91
N VAL A 365 18.04 3.03 9.79
CA VAL A 365 16.65 3.08 10.24
C VAL A 365 16.64 3.05 11.77
N VAL A 366 16.29 4.16 12.40
CA VAL A 366 16.18 4.24 13.87
C VAL A 366 14.77 3.82 14.28
N LYS A 367 14.62 2.56 14.70
CA LYS A 367 13.33 2.03 15.15
C LYS A 367 12.95 2.60 16.52
N PRO A 368 11.68 3.00 16.75
CA PRO A 368 11.23 3.46 18.05
C PRO A 368 11.01 2.26 18.99
N THR A 369 11.30 2.45 20.27
CA THR A 369 11.01 1.53 21.36
C THR A 369 9.76 1.94 22.15
N ALA A 370 9.35 3.20 22.09
CA ALA A 370 8.13 3.69 22.72
C ALA A 370 7.40 4.74 21.86
N LEU A 371 6.06 4.75 21.97
CA LEU A 371 5.16 5.73 21.38
C LEU A 371 4.15 6.15 22.45
N THR A 372 4.08 7.44 22.77
CA THR A 372 3.12 8.01 23.73
C THR A 372 2.33 9.17 23.11
N LEU A 373 1.15 9.43 23.65
CA LEU A 373 0.28 10.54 23.25
C LEU A 373 0.20 11.57 24.37
N SER A 374 0.02 12.85 24.03
CA SER A 374 -0.09 13.93 25.02
C SER A 374 -1.26 13.79 25.99
N SER A 375 -2.31 13.07 25.60
CA SER A 375 -3.50 12.81 26.43
C SER A 375 -4.14 11.46 26.09
N SER A 376 -4.61 10.72 27.10
CA SER A 376 -5.38 9.48 26.92
C SER A 376 -6.87 9.73 26.62
N SER A 377 -7.38 10.92 26.93
CA SER A 377 -8.74 11.35 26.56
C SER A 377 -8.89 12.87 26.57
N PHE A 378 -9.84 13.40 25.80
CA PHE A 378 -10.23 14.81 25.81
C PHE A 378 -11.64 15.04 25.22
N THR A 379 -12.17 16.25 25.41
CA THR A 379 -13.47 16.68 24.86
C THR A 379 -13.26 17.78 23.83
N VAL A 380 -14.02 17.75 22.74
CA VAL A 380 -14.03 18.79 21.70
C VAL A 380 -15.47 19.08 21.26
N ASN A 381 -15.77 20.33 20.91
CA ASN A 381 -17.07 20.68 20.35
C ASN A 381 -17.13 20.31 18.86
N THR A 382 -18.32 20.07 18.33
CA THR A 382 -18.54 19.89 16.88
C THR A 382 -17.95 21.06 16.08
N GLY A 383 -17.14 20.75 15.07
CA GLY A 383 -16.44 21.72 14.23
C GLY A 383 -15.12 22.24 14.82
N ALA A 384 -14.87 22.06 16.12
CA ALA A 384 -13.60 22.44 16.74
C ALA A 384 -12.51 21.37 16.54
N THR A 385 -11.26 21.79 16.70
CA THR A 385 -10.08 20.94 16.55
C THR A 385 -9.24 20.91 17.82
N GLN A 386 -8.52 19.82 18.03
CA GLN A 386 -7.53 19.65 19.10
C GLN A 386 -6.32 18.87 18.57
N THR A 387 -5.13 19.37 18.84
CA THR A 387 -3.89 18.66 18.49
C THR A 387 -3.54 17.64 19.57
N LEU A 388 -3.29 16.41 19.15
CA LEU A 388 -2.82 15.29 19.94
C LEU A 388 -1.38 14.98 19.53
N LYS A 389 -0.41 15.25 20.41
CA LYS A 389 1.01 15.11 20.09
C LYS A 389 1.46 13.65 20.33
N ALA A 390 1.96 13.01 19.29
CA ALA A 390 2.69 11.75 19.40
C ALA A 390 4.17 11.99 19.72
N THR A 391 4.72 11.26 20.68
CA THR A 391 6.15 11.32 21.07
C THR A 391 6.77 9.93 20.93
N LEU A 392 7.85 9.84 20.15
CA LEU A 392 8.61 8.61 19.93
C LEU A 392 9.90 8.61 20.75
N THR A 393 10.31 7.42 21.20
CA THR A 393 11.62 7.20 21.84
C THR A 393 12.37 6.14 21.05
N PRO A 394 13.61 6.40 20.59
CA PRO A 394 14.28 7.71 20.59
C PRO A 394 13.60 8.70 19.63
N ALA A 395 13.80 10.00 19.85
CA ALA A 395 13.09 11.04 19.10
C ALA A 395 13.53 11.15 17.63
N ASN A 396 14.71 10.63 17.27
CA ASN A 396 15.25 10.61 15.91
C ASN A 396 14.80 9.40 15.09
N THR A 397 13.71 8.74 15.49
CA THR A 397 13.11 7.67 14.69
C THR A 397 12.75 8.15 13.29
N THR A 398 13.09 7.35 12.29
CA THR A 398 12.83 7.65 10.87
C THR A 398 11.52 7.06 10.35
N LEU A 399 10.81 6.26 11.16
CA LEU A 399 9.51 5.69 10.80
C LEU A 399 8.37 6.71 10.96
N PRO A 400 7.41 6.77 10.03
CA PRO A 400 6.29 7.69 10.12
C PRO A 400 5.28 7.28 11.21
N VAL A 401 4.56 8.26 11.74
CA VAL A 401 3.38 8.03 12.60
C VAL A 401 2.13 8.11 11.74
N THR A 402 1.38 7.02 11.66
CA THR A 402 0.08 6.96 10.98
C THR A 402 -1.05 7.11 11.98
N TRP A 403 -2.12 7.82 11.59
CA TRP A 403 -3.26 8.12 12.44
C TRP A 403 -4.54 7.48 11.91
N SER A 404 -5.44 7.08 12.80
CA SER A 404 -6.77 6.58 12.44
C SER A 404 -7.81 6.92 13.50
N SER A 405 -9.08 6.94 13.11
CA SER A 405 -10.22 7.10 14.02
C SER A 405 -11.12 5.87 13.94
N SER A 406 -11.58 5.39 15.08
CA SER A 406 -12.56 4.30 15.14
C SER A 406 -13.94 4.68 14.61
N ASN A 407 -14.24 5.98 14.53
CA ASN A 407 -15.51 6.49 14.00
C ASN A 407 -15.30 7.89 13.36
N PRO A 408 -14.94 7.95 12.07
CA PRO A 408 -14.76 9.20 11.34
C PRO A 408 -16.02 10.10 11.28
N ALA A 409 -17.22 9.54 11.44
CA ALA A 409 -18.45 10.32 11.48
C ALA A 409 -18.61 11.10 12.80
N VAL A 410 -17.91 10.69 13.86
CA VAL A 410 -17.85 11.39 15.15
C VAL A 410 -16.62 12.30 15.21
N ALA A 411 -15.43 11.78 14.90
CA ALA A 411 -14.19 12.56 14.90
C ALA A 411 -13.21 12.06 13.84
N THR A 412 -12.56 12.98 13.12
CA THR A 412 -11.49 12.69 12.16
C THR A 412 -10.14 13.08 12.73
N VAL A 413 -9.06 12.52 12.18
CA VAL A 413 -7.69 12.87 12.57
C VAL A 413 -6.80 12.99 11.33
N SER A 414 -5.99 14.04 11.27
CA SER A 414 -4.97 14.23 10.24
C SER A 414 -3.70 14.78 10.88
N ASN A 415 -2.59 14.05 10.76
CA ASN A 415 -1.29 14.43 11.33
C ASN A 415 -1.34 14.82 12.83
N GLY A 416 -2.17 14.13 13.62
CA GLY A 416 -2.36 14.40 15.04
C GLY A 416 -3.37 15.51 15.35
N THR A 417 -3.88 16.24 14.36
CA THR A 417 -4.99 17.18 14.54
C THR A 417 -6.31 16.44 14.48
N VAL A 418 -7.04 16.41 15.59
CA VAL A 418 -8.36 15.77 15.71
C VAL A 418 -9.45 16.80 15.52
N THR A 419 -10.43 16.53 14.67
CA THR A 419 -11.58 17.41 14.40
C THR A 419 -12.87 16.74 14.84
N GLY A 420 -13.68 17.43 15.65
CA GLY A 420 -15.02 16.95 16.03
C GLY A 420 -16.01 17.12 14.88
N VAL A 421 -16.71 16.05 14.50
CA VAL A 421 -17.67 16.02 13.38
C VAL A 421 -19.11 15.98 13.87
N ALA A 422 -19.44 15.08 14.79
CA ALA A 422 -20.77 14.94 15.36
C ALA A 422 -20.70 14.49 16.81
N ALA A 423 -21.71 14.82 17.61
CA ALA A 423 -21.73 14.44 19.02
C ALA A 423 -21.64 12.91 19.19
N GLY A 424 -20.77 12.46 20.09
CA GLY A 424 -20.49 11.03 20.28
C GLY A 424 -19.10 10.79 20.86
N THR A 425 -18.64 9.54 20.80
CA THR A 425 -17.29 9.15 21.20
C THR A 425 -16.57 8.40 20.08
N ALA A 426 -15.26 8.61 19.98
CA ALA A 426 -14.38 7.90 19.06
C ALA A 426 -13.02 7.64 19.71
N THR A 427 -12.29 6.64 19.23
CA THR A 427 -10.91 6.37 19.63
C THR A 427 -9.97 6.76 18.51
N ILE A 428 -9.03 7.66 18.81
CA ILE A 428 -7.95 8.07 17.91
C ILE A 428 -6.73 7.19 18.18
N THR A 429 -6.18 6.57 17.14
CA THR A 429 -5.03 5.67 17.23
C THR A 429 -3.86 6.25 16.46
N ALA A 430 -2.71 6.38 17.11
CA ALA A 430 -1.42 6.61 16.47
C ALA A 430 -0.63 5.29 16.40
N LYS A 431 -0.03 5.01 15.25
CA LYS A 431 0.80 3.82 15.02
C LYS A 431 2.14 4.22 14.41
N CYS A 432 3.23 3.61 14.88
CA CYS A 432 4.56 3.77 14.32
C CYS A 432 5.29 2.42 14.36
N GLY A 433 5.56 1.83 13.18
CA GLY A 433 6.02 0.45 13.10
C GLY A 433 5.01 -0.51 13.73
N THR A 434 5.44 -1.27 14.74
CA THR A 434 4.60 -2.19 15.52
C THR A 434 3.96 -1.54 16.75
N LEU A 435 4.36 -0.32 17.11
CA LEU A 435 3.87 0.38 18.31
C LEU A 435 2.54 1.07 18.04
N THR A 436 1.65 1.04 19.03
CA THR A 436 0.33 1.71 18.98
C THR A 436 0.06 2.47 20.27
N ALA A 437 -0.54 3.65 20.16
CA ALA A 437 -1.08 4.41 21.28
C ALA A 437 -2.47 4.96 20.93
N THR A 438 -3.36 5.03 21.92
CA THR A 438 -4.77 5.41 21.71
C THR A 438 -5.21 6.55 22.62
N SER A 439 -6.15 7.36 22.15
CA SER A 439 -6.79 8.42 22.92
C SER A 439 -8.30 8.46 22.64
N THR A 440 -9.12 8.56 23.68
CA THR A 440 -10.58 8.67 23.55
C THR A 440 -11.01 10.13 23.40
N VAL A 441 -11.68 10.46 22.29
CA VAL A 441 -12.27 11.78 22.08
C VAL A 441 -13.78 11.72 22.33
N THR A 442 -14.29 12.65 23.13
CA THR A 442 -15.72 12.91 23.29
C THR A 442 -16.08 14.17 22.54
N VAL A 443 -16.94 14.05 21.53
CA VAL A 443 -17.43 15.20 20.77
C VAL A 443 -18.77 15.63 21.35
N GLN A 444 -18.87 16.91 21.71
CA GLN A 444 -20.09 17.51 22.24
C GLN A 444 -20.72 18.43 21.18
N LYS A 445 -22.05 18.53 21.21
CA LYS A 445 -22.76 19.50 20.36
C LYS A 445 -22.37 20.90 20.83
N THR A 446 -21.92 21.75 19.91
CA THR A 446 -21.70 23.17 20.18
C THR A 446 -23.02 23.81 20.60
N PRO A 447 -23.11 24.47 21.77
CA PRO A 447 -24.30 25.21 22.16
C PRO A 447 -24.62 26.26 21.09
N PRO A 448 -25.88 26.42 20.67
CA PRO A 448 -26.23 27.34 19.57
C PRO A 448 -26.09 28.82 19.98
N ILE A 449 -25.98 29.12 21.28
CA ILE A 449 -25.62 30.45 21.80
C ILE A 449 -24.37 30.32 22.65
N GLU A 450 -23.34 31.06 22.29
CA GLU A 450 -22.16 31.27 23.11
C GLU A 450 -22.43 32.44 24.05
N MET A 451 -22.56 32.19 25.36
CA MET A 451 -22.83 33.25 26.32
C MET A 451 -21.61 34.15 26.54
N ASP A 452 -21.88 35.45 26.67
CA ASP A 452 -20.89 36.40 27.17
C ASP A 452 -20.85 36.31 28.71
N PRO A 453 -19.76 35.79 29.31
CA PRO A 453 -19.68 35.58 30.75
C PRO A 453 -19.76 36.89 31.54
N ASP A 454 -19.42 38.03 30.95
CA ASP A 454 -19.44 39.34 31.62
C ASP A 454 -20.80 40.03 31.58
N PHE A 455 -21.74 39.52 30.78
CA PHE A 455 -22.96 40.22 30.45
C PHE A 455 -24.24 39.43 30.79
N PHE A 456 -24.18 38.44 31.67
CA PHE A 456 -25.37 37.87 32.31
C PHE A 456 -25.49 38.32 33.79
N TYR A 457 -26.12 39.47 34.00
CA TYR A 457 -26.35 40.05 35.32
C TYR A 457 -27.64 40.88 35.37
N TYR A 458 -28.04 41.29 36.58
CA TYR A 458 -29.15 42.22 36.76
C TYR A 458 -28.77 43.35 37.70
N GLY A 459 -29.43 44.48 37.52
CA GLY A 459 -29.45 45.59 38.47
C GLY A 459 -30.87 45.89 38.92
N MET A 460 -31.01 46.74 39.94
CA MET A 460 -32.31 47.22 40.41
C MET A 460 -32.40 48.74 40.34
N ASN A 461 -33.55 49.29 39.94
CA ASN A 461 -33.80 50.73 40.00
C ASN A 461 -34.46 51.15 41.34
N SER A 462 -34.66 52.46 41.52
CA SER A 462 -35.20 53.06 42.76
C SER A 462 -36.66 52.67 43.09
N VAL A 463 -37.36 51.99 42.19
CA VAL A 463 -38.75 51.56 42.36
C VAL A 463 -38.90 50.05 42.22
N ASN A 464 -37.88 49.28 42.62
CA ASN A 464 -37.83 47.81 42.59
C ASN A 464 -37.83 47.15 41.20
N GLY A 465 -37.63 47.92 40.14
CA GLY A 465 -37.55 47.41 38.77
C GLY A 465 -36.26 46.64 38.52
N VAL A 466 -36.38 45.37 38.14
CA VAL A 466 -35.28 44.46 37.82
C VAL A 466 -34.83 44.69 36.37
N LYS A 467 -33.62 45.23 36.18
CA LYS A 467 -33.01 45.50 34.87
C LYS A 467 -32.08 44.36 34.46
N LEU A 468 -32.49 43.57 33.47
CA LEU A 468 -31.70 42.46 32.95
C LEU A 468 -30.66 42.96 31.94
N HIS A 469 -29.43 42.49 32.11
CA HIS A 469 -28.38 42.54 31.10
C HIS A 469 -28.08 41.11 30.67
N PHE A 470 -28.19 40.84 29.37
CA PHE A 470 -27.84 39.56 28.76
C PHE A 470 -27.13 39.83 27.43
N SER A 471 -26.01 39.15 27.19
CA SER A 471 -25.31 39.13 25.90
C SER A 471 -24.86 37.71 25.56
N GLY A 472 -24.83 37.40 24.27
CA GLY A 472 -24.22 36.19 23.74
C GLY A 472 -24.11 36.27 22.22
N TRP A 473 -23.43 35.31 21.61
CA TRP A 473 -23.28 35.21 20.17
C TRP A 473 -24.03 34.01 19.63
N ASN A 474 -24.68 34.20 18.49
CA ASN A 474 -25.30 33.13 17.73
C ASN A 474 -24.21 32.28 17.08
N ARG A 475 -24.14 30.99 17.43
CA ARG A 475 -23.25 29.98 16.84
C ARG A 475 -24.03 28.81 16.26
N SER A 476 -25.29 29.04 15.93
CA SER A 476 -26.21 27.98 15.48
C SER A 476 -26.04 27.62 14.00
N GLY A 477 -25.29 28.42 13.22
CA GLY A 477 -25.25 28.30 11.76
C GLY A 477 -26.51 28.79 11.05
N LYS A 478 -27.46 29.38 11.79
CA LYS A 478 -28.78 29.81 11.28
C LYS A 478 -29.09 31.25 11.70
N VAL A 479 -29.97 31.91 10.95
CA VAL A 479 -30.51 33.22 11.36
C VAL A 479 -31.62 33.01 12.39
N ILE A 480 -31.51 33.65 13.55
CA ILE A 480 -32.53 33.63 14.61
C ILE A 480 -33.49 34.82 14.39
N ASN A 481 -34.77 34.54 14.17
CA ASN A 481 -35.81 35.57 14.05
C ASN A 481 -36.38 35.98 15.40
N TYR A 482 -36.48 35.03 16.33
CA TYR A 482 -36.92 35.32 17.69
C TYR A 482 -36.14 34.46 18.68
N TYR A 483 -35.87 35.02 19.84
CA TYR A 483 -35.33 34.27 20.97
C TYR A 483 -36.08 34.67 22.23
N THR A 484 -36.46 33.68 23.05
CA THR A 484 -37.22 33.90 24.28
C THR A 484 -36.40 33.45 25.46
N LEU A 485 -36.01 34.40 26.31
CA LEU A 485 -35.34 34.09 27.57
C LEU A 485 -36.40 33.72 28.59
N ASN A 486 -36.33 32.50 29.13
CA ASN A 486 -37.11 32.11 30.29
C ASN A 486 -36.25 32.17 31.54
N PHE A 487 -36.65 33.00 32.50
CA PHE A 487 -35.95 33.13 33.77
C PHE A 487 -36.89 33.20 34.96
N THR A 488 -36.37 32.82 36.11
CA THR A 488 -37.04 32.84 37.41
C THR A 488 -36.41 33.91 38.28
N TYR A 489 -37.24 34.74 38.92
CA TYR A 489 -36.77 35.62 39.99
C TYR A 489 -36.51 34.80 41.25
N ILE A 490 -35.43 35.12 41.94
CA ILE A 490 -35.00 34.42 43.15
C ILE A 490 -34.93 35.43 44.30
N ASP A 491 -35.45 35.08 45.47
CA ASP A 491 -35.37 35.89 46.68
C ASP A 491 -33.96 35.80 47.32
N PRO A 492 -33.64 36.61 48.35
CA PRO A 492 -32.31 36.59 48.97
C PRO A 492 -31.94 35.28 49.67
N VAL A 493 -32.90 34.38 49.89
CA VAL A 493 -32.68 33.08 50.54
C VAL A 493 -32.73 31.90 49.55
N GLY A 494 -32.90 32.17 48.25
CA GLY A 494 -32.82 31.19 47.17
C GLY A 494 -34.14 30.63 46.65
N ASN A 495 -35.30 31.10 47.13
CA ASN A 495 -36.62 30.64 46.67
C ASN A 495 -37.14 31.47 45.49
N PRO A 496 -38.11 30.98 44.70
CA PRO A 496 -38.77 31.79 43.67
C PRO A 496 -39.46 33.03 44.25
N ALA A 497 -39.12 34.22 43.74
CA ALA A 497 -39.73 35.50 44.10
C ALA A 497 -40.81 35.91 43.10
N GLN A 498 -41.84 36.64 43.54
CA GLN A 498 -42.94 37.10 42.69
C GLN A 498 -42.73 38.55 42.21
N ASP A 499 -43.08 38.79 40.95
CA ASP A 499 -43.29 40.14 40.41
C ASP A 499 -44.52 40.79 41.07
N GLU A 500 -44.39 42.01 41.57
CA GLU A 500 -45.47 42.71 42.30
C GLU A 500 -46.65 43.13 41.44
N ILE A 501 -46.43 43.31 40.14
CA ILE A 501 -47.47 43.78 39.22
C ILE A 501 -48.23 42.59 38.64
N LYS A 502 -47.50 41.56 38.23
CA LYS A 502 -48.03 40.40 37.48
C LYS A 502 -48.26 39.17 38.36
N GLY A 503 -47.67 39.11 39.56
CA GLY A 503 -47.73 37.96 40.46
C GLY A 503 -46.92 36.73 40.01
N ASN A 504 -46.19 36.82 38.90
CA ASN A 504 -45.48 35.70 38.31
C ASN A 504 -44.07 35.56 38.91
N THR A 505 -43.61 34.32 39.08
CA THR A 505 -42.22 34.02 39.49
C THR A 505 -41.28 33.82 38.31
N THR A 506 -41.85 33.53 37.13
CA THR A 506 -41.13 33.30 35.88
C THR A 506 -41.52 34.30 34.82
N VAL A 507 -40.55 34.73 34.01
CA VAL A 507 -40.75 35.62 32.87
C VAL A 507 -40.30 34.93 31.60
N ASN A 508 -41.10 35.11 30.54
CA ASN A 508 -40.73 34.77 29.16
C ASN A 508 -40.53 36.07 28.40
N LEU A 509 -39.28 36.49 28.25
CA LEU A 509 -38.93 37.70 27.51
C LEU A 509 -38.65 37.34 26.05
N LYS A 510 -39.61 37.61 25.18
CA LYS A 510 -39.45 37.41 23.73
C LYS A 510 -38.75 38.62 23.11
N CYS A 511 -37.64 38.35 22.44
CA CYS A 511 -36.84 39.32 21.70
C CYS A 511 -36.92 39.04 20.20
N VAL A 512 -36.81 40.08 19.39
CA VAL A 512 -36.92 40.03 17.93
C VAL A 512 -35.53 40.19 17.30
N GLY A 513 -35.20 39.35 16.33
CA GLY A 513 -34.01 39.43 15.49
C GLY A 513 -34.22 40.35 14.27
N PRO A 514 -33.56 40.08 13.12
CA PRO A 514 -32.77 38.90 12.82
C PRO A 514 -31.36 38.95 13.44
N VAL A 515 -30.96 37.87 14.12
CA VAL A 515 -29.58 37.67 14.57
C VAL A 515 -28.94 36.66 13.63
N LYS A 516 -28.06 37.14 12.74
CA LYS A 516 -27.29 36.27 11.82
C LYS A 516 -26.36 35.35 12.60
N ASP A 517 -25.82 34.32 11.94
CA ASP A 517 -24.70 33.57 12.50
C ASP A 517 -23.55 34.53 12.83
N ASP A 518 -22.86 34.27 13.94
CA ASP A 518 -21.90 35.17 14.60
C ASP A 518 -22.47 36.52 15.11
N GLY A 519 -23.77 36.77 14.94
CA GLY A 519 -24.45 37.96 15.43
C GLY A 519 -24.68 37.93 16.94
N GLN A 520 -24.70 39.12 17.55
CA GLN A 520 -24.91 39.28 18.98
C GLN A 520 -26.41 39.25 19.34
N LEU A 521 -26.75 38.49 20.38
CA LEU A 521 -27.99 38.58 21.12
C LEU A 521 -27.76 39.56 22.27
N PHE A 522 -28.67 40.51 22.48
CA PHE A 522 -28.48 41.54 23.49
C PHE A 522 -29.81 41.96 24.12
N VAL A 523 -29.85 41.97 25.45
CA VAL A 523 -30.99 42.47 26.23
C VAL A 523 -30.48 43.47 27.25
N TRP A 524 -31.11 44.65 27.26
CA TRP A 524 -30.86 45.68 28.25
C TRP A 524 -32.14 46.44 28.59
N GLN A 525 -32.97 45.88 29.48
CA GLN A 525 -34.26 46.47 29.82
C GLN A 525 -34.78 46.04 31.20
N VAL A 526 -35.74 46.79 31.73
CA VAL A 526 -36.50 46.40 32.92
C VAL A 526 -37.47 45.28 32.54
N VAL A 527 -37.43 44.18 33.28
CA VAL A 527 -38.19 42.96 32.97
C VAL A 527 -39.31 42.64 33.95
N GLY A 528 -39.30 43.27 35.13
CA GLY A 528 -40.32 43.11 36.17
C GLY A 528 -39.99 43.94 37.40
N TYR A 529 -40.86 43.89 38.41
CA TYR A 529 -40.76 44.64 39.66
C TYR A 529 -40.80 43.68 40.84
N VAL A 530 -39.68 43.54 41.56
CA VAL A 530 -39.50 42.52 42.60
C VAL A 530 -38.73 43.13 43.78
N PRO A 531 -39.36 43.46 44.92
CA PRO A 531 -38.77 44.19 46.04
C PRO A 531 -37.56 43.52 46.65
N PHE A 532 -37.64 42.20 46.78
CA PHE A 532 -36.61 41.38 47.39
C PHE A 532 -36.06 40.43 46.33
N CYS A 533 -35.47 40.96 45.26
CA CYS A 533 -34.80 40.17 44.24
C CYS A 533 -33.34 39.89 44.64
N GLY A 534 -33.05 38.67 45.10
CA GLY A 534 -31.70 38.18 45.43
C GLY A 534 -30.95 37.57 44.24
N GLY A 535 -31.67 37.19 43.17
CA GLY A 535 -31.07 36.67 41.96
C GLY A 535 -32.02 36.52 40.79
N ILE A 536 -31.45 36.25 39.61
CA ILE A 536 -32.18 35.78 38.43
C ILE A 536 -31.55 34.47 37.98
N ARG A 537 -32.37 33.43 37.79
CA ARG A 537 -31.95 32.19 37.16
C ARG A 537 -32.48 32.11 35.74
N LEU A 538 -31.57 32.09 34.76
CA LEU A 538 -31.92 31.76 33.38
C LEU A 538 -32.10 30.26 33.27
N ASN A 539 -33.34 29.83 33.06
CA ASN A 539 -33.68 28.42 32.95
C ASN A 539 -33.31 27.92 31.55
N TYR A 540 -33.87 28.54 30.52
CA TYR A 540 -33.63 28.17 29.12
C TYR A 540 -33.83 29.36 28.18
N ILE A 541 -33.33 29.20 26.95
CA ILE A 541 -33.61 30.08 25.81
C ILE A 541 -34.30 29.27 24.73
N ASP A 542 -35.48 29.71 24.31
CA ASP A 542 -36.15 29.18 23.11
C ASP A 542 -35.73 30.00 21.90
N LEU A 543 -35.25 29.33 20.86
CA LEU A 543 -34.80 29.92 19.59
C LEU A 543 -35.82 29.59 18.50
N GLU A 544 -36.23 30.60 17.73
CA GLU A 544 -37.05 30.45 16.53
C GLU A 544 -36.25 30.98 15.33
N TYR A 545 -35.89 30.09 14.41
CA TYR A 545 -35.03 30.39 13.28
C TYR A 545 -35.83 30.89 12.06
N ALA A 546 -35.14 31.55 11.13
CA ALA A 546 -35.73 32.07 9.90
C ALA A 546 -36.27 30.97 8.96
N ASP A 547 -35.76 29.74 9.08
CA ASP A 547 -36.25 28.56 8.36
C ASP A 547 -37.50 27.92 9.01
N GLY A 548 -38.01 28.51 10.10
CA GLY A 548 -39.19 28.04 10.84
C GLY A 548 -38.87 26.97 11.89
N THR A 549 -37.63 26.46 11.96
CA THR A 549 -37.24 25.49 13.00
C THR A 549 -37.15 26.16 14.38
N LYS A 550 -37.33 25.37 15.44
CA LYS A 550 -37.25 25.83 16.83
C LYS A 550 -36.36 24.94 17.68
N GLU A 551 -35.61 25.51 18.61
CA GLU A 551 -34.74 24.79 19.53
C GLU A 551 -34.83 25.39 20.94
N ARG A 552 -34.86 24.55 21.98
CA ARG A 552 -34.76 24.97 23.38
C ARG A 552 -33.39 24.61 23.93
N VAL A 553 -32.70 25.60 24.51
CA VAL A 553 -31.38 25.42 25.12
C VAL A 553 -31.47 25.70 26.61
N THR A 554 -31.15 24.71 27.45
CA THR A 554 -31.22 24.84 28.90
C THR A 554 -29.88 25.33 29.45
N TYR A 555 -29.91 26.35 30.31
CA TYR A 555 -28.72 26.93 30.94
C TYR A 555 -28.67 26.72 32.45
N ASN A 556 -29.81 26.87 33.13
CA ASN A 556 -29.91 26.85 34.60
C ASN A 556 -28.84 27.72 35.30
N LEU A 557 -28.50 28.85 34.68
CA LEU A 557 -27.45 29.75 35.15
C LEU A 557 -28.07 30.80 36.08
N THR A 558 -27.57 30.91 37.30
CA THR A 558 -28.02 31.91 38.27
C THR A 558 -27.03 33.06 38.35
N THR A 559 -27.53 34.27 38.27
CA THR A 559 -26.79 35.50 38.57
C THR A 559 -27.38 36.12 39.83
N THR A 560 -26.52 36.53 40.75
CA THR A 560 -26.89 37.25 41.98
C THR A 560 -26.61 38.72 41.81
N ARG A 561 -27.13 39.56 42.71
CA ARG A 561 -26.83 40.99 42.69
C ARG A 561 -25.32 41.20 42.79
N THR A 562 -24.71 41.65 41.72
CA THR A 562 -23.29 42.06 41.73
C THR A 562 -23.19 43.52 42.15
N GLU A 563 -22.23 43.84 43.01
CA GLU A 563 -21.89 45.23 43.41
C GLU A 563 -21.45 46.14 42.23
N ARG A 564 -21.43 45.65 40.97
CA ARG A 564 -21.25 46.45 39.76
C ARG A 564 -22.29 47.57 39.61
N ASP A 565 -23.42 47.49 40.32
CA ASP A 565 -24.41 48.58 40.43
C ASP A 565 -23.80 49.86 41.03
N ALA A 566 -22.73 49.78 41.84
CA ALA A 566 -22.13 50.96 42.46
C ALA A 566 -21.39 51.92 41.48
N PHE A 567 -21.09 51.48 40.24
CA PHE A 567 -20.31 52.28 39.28
C PHE A 567 -21.14 52.91 38.14
N ARG A 568 -22.40 52.54 37.93
CA ARG A 568 -23.22 53.02 36.79
C ARG A 568 -24.49 53.79 37.16
N ASP A 569 -24.70 54.10 38.43
CA ASP A 569 -25.62 55.18 38.86
C ASP A 569 -25.03 56.58 38.57
N SER A 570 -24.52 56.78 37.35
CA SER A 570 -24.21 58.10 36.81
C SER A 570 -25.36 58.55 35.92
N PRO A 571 -25.94 59.75 36.13
CA PRO A 571 -27.09 60.21 35.38
C PRO A 571 -26.62 60.71 34.01
N PHE A 572 -26.46 59.80 33.05
CA PHE A 572 -26.28 60.13 31.64
C PHE A 572 -27.16 59.26 30.75
#